data_AF-A0A1G7CV28-F1
#
_entry.id   AF-A0A1G7CV28-F1
#
_cell.length_a   1.000
_cell.length_b   1.000
_cell.length_c   1.000
_cell.angle_alpha   90.00
_cell.angle_beta   90.00
_cell.angle_gamma   90.00
#
_symmetry.space_group_name_H-M   'P 1'
#
loop_
_entity.id
_entity.type
_entity.pdbx_description
1 polymer ?
#
loop_
_entity_poly.entity_id
_entity_poly.type
_entity_poly.pdbx_seq_one_letter_code
_entity_poly.pdbx_strand_id
1 'polypeptide(L)'
;MKKLPQLICLLLLFISFSSLAQTTKSSKIDVNKDVDIVKVYEQLAMEGYGTPRIYKELANAYYFKNEYKKAKKWFEQLFKLQKPLDATLKHRYRQTLKALNIAHANNEYLAVVKLD
;
A
#
# COMPACT_ATOMS: atom_id res chain seq x y z
N MET A 1 -21.57 22.11 -53.34
CA MET A 1 -20.56 22.43 -52.31
C MET A 1 -21.12 23.24 -51.12
N LYS A 2 -22.41 23.10 -50.74
CA LYS A 2 -23.05 23.90 -49.66
C LYS A 2 -23.21 23.16 -48.32
N LYS A 3 -22.68 21.93 -48.21
CA LYS A 3 -22.75 21.09 -46.98
C LYS A 3 -21.52 21.24 -46.08
N LEU A 4 -20.48 21.92 -46.56
CA LEU A 4 -19.24 22.21 -45.84
C LEU A 4 -19.46 23.06 -44.57
N PRO A 5 -20.28 24.14 -44.57
CA PRO A 5 -20.53 24.89 -43.33
C PRO A 5 -21.42 24.12 -42.34
N GLN A 6 -22.31 23.24 -42.82
CA GLN A 6 -23.14 22.39 -41.96
C GLN A 6 -22.31 21.30 -41.26
N LEU A 7 -21.27 20.76 -41.92
CA LEU A 7 -20.34 19.81 -41.31
C LEU A 7 -19.42 20.47 -40.27
N ILE A 8 -19.01 21.72 -40.50
CA ILE A 8 -18.17 22.48 -39.55
C ILE A 8 -18.97 22.83 -38.29
N CYS A 9 -20.23 23.23 -38.41
CA CYS A 9 -21.12 23.44 -37.26
C CYS A 9 -21.37 22.16 -36.44
N LEU A 10 -21.40 21.00 -37.09
CA LEU A 10 -21.61 19.71 -36.41
C LEU A 10 -20.36 19.25 -35.63
N LEU A 11 -19.16 19.65 -36.07
CA LEU A 11 -17.90 19.30 -35.42
C LEU A 11 -17.64 20.11 -34.13
N LEU A 12 -18.13 21.36 -34.05
CA LEU A 12 -17.96 22.21 -32.86
C LEU A 12 -18.81 21.79 -31.64
N LEU A 13 -19.85 20.98 -31.83
CA LEU A 13 -20.71 20.49 -30.75
C LEU A 13 -20.08 19.35 -29.92
N PHE A 14 -18.96 18.75 -30.38
CA PHE A 14 -18.28 17.66 -29.68
C PHE A 14 -17.25 18.09 -28.63
N ILE A 15 -16.92 19.38 -28.52
CA ILE A 15 -15.81 19.87 -27.68
C ILE A 15 -16.27 20.26 -26.25
N SER A 16 -17.58 20.30 -25.98
CA SER A 16 -18.10 20.89 -24.73
C SER A 16 -18.34 19.92 -23.56
N PHE A 17 -17.82 18.70 -23.58
CA PHE A 17 -17.93 17.76 -22.45
C PHE A 17 -16.64 17.67 -21.60
N SER A 18 -16.09 18.81 -21.19
CA SER A 18 -15.12 18.84 -20.09
C SER A 18 -15.88 18.94 -18.77
N SER A 19 -16.24 17.77 -18.21
CA SER A 19 -16.73 17.64 -16.85
C SER A 19 -15.64 18.08 -15.88
N LEU A 20 -15.67 19.34 -15.42
CA LEU A 20 -14.84 19.79 -14.30
C LEU A 20 -15.46 19.26 -13.01
N ALA A 21 -15.23 17.97 -12.72
CA ALA A 21 -15.36 17.45 -11.37
C ALA A 21 -14.20 18.03 -10.53
N GLN A 22 -14.30 19.29 -10.14
CA GLN A 22 -13.46 19.83 -9.07
C GLN A 22 -13.88 19.15 -7.77
N THR A 23 -13.15 18.09 -7.41
CA THR A 23 -13.13 17.61 -6.03
C THR A 23 -12.59 18.76 -5.18
N THR A 24 -13.42 19.39 -4.37
CA THR A 24 -12.95 20.31 -3.36
C THR A 24 -12.09 19.50 -2.39
N LYS A 25 -10.77 19.59 -2.50
CA LYS A 25 -9.85 19.16 -1.44
C LYS A 25 -10.09 20.08 -0.24
N SER A 26 -11.15 19.80 0.52
CA SER A 26 -11.40 20.41 1.80
C SER A 26 -10.40 19.81 2.78
N SER A 27 -9.24 20.46 2.94
CA SER A 27 -8.31 20.16 4.02
C SER A 27 -8.91 20.67 5.34
N LYS A 28 -9.94 20.00 5.83
CA LYS A 28 -10.31 20.09 7.23
C LYS A 28 -9.30 19.23 7.99
N ILE A 29 -8.27 19.87 8.56
CA ILE A 29 -7.44 19.22 9.57
C ILE A 29 -8.33 19.03 10.79
N ASP A 30 -8.91 17.84 10.87
CA ASP A 30 -9.68 17.39 12.01
C ASP A 30 -8.69 16.78 13.00
N VAL A 31 -8.38 17.56 14.04
CA VAL A 31 -7.45 17.21 15.12
C VAL A 31 -7.87 15.94 15.90
N ASN A 32 -9.07 15.40 15.64
CA ASN A 32 -9.59 14.20 16.30
C ASN A 32 -9.86 13.02 15.34
N LYS A 33 -9.49 13.09 14.04
CA LYS A 33 -9.84 12.05 13.06
C LYS A 33 -8.80 10.99 12.75
N ASP A 34 -7.52 11.22 13.00
CA ASP A 34 -6.49 10.24 12.64
C ASP A 34 -5.52 10.05 13.79
N VAL A 35 -5.95 9.32 14.84
CA VAL A 35 -4.95 8.60 15.65
C VAL A 35 -4.22 7.70 14.67
N ASP A 36 -2.97 8.05 14.34
CA ASP A 36 -2.13 7.22 13.49
C ASP A 36 -1.80 5.96 14.30
N ILE A 37 -2.66 4.94 14.19
CA ILE A 37 -2.54 3.66 14.89
C ILE A 37 -1.16 3.06 14.60
N VAL A 38 -0.58 3.36 13.43
CA VAL A 38 0.78 2.97 13.07
C VAL A 38 1.79 3.55 14.04
N LYS A 39 1.68 4.82 14.44
CA LYS A 39 2.58 5.45 15.43
C LYS A 39 2.41 4.85 16.82
N VAL A 40 1.17 4.63 17.25
CA VAL A 40 0.89 4.01 18.56
C VAL A 40 1.47 2.59 18.61
N TYR A 41 1.24 1.81 17.55
CA TYR A 41 1.76 0.44 17.44
C TYR A 41 3.27 0.41 17.32
N GLU A 42 3.87 1.37 16.62
CA GLU A 42 5.33 1.49 16.52
C GLU A 42 5.94 1.79 17.90
N GLN A 43 5.32 2.68 18.66
CA GLN A 43 5.74 2.98 20.03
C GLN A 43 5.61 1.75 20.94
N LEU A 44 4.48 1.05 20.93
CA LEU A 44 4.30 -0.18 21.70
C LEU A 44 5.31 -1.26 21.32
N ALA A 45 5.60 -1.41 20.04
CA ALA A 45 6.62 -2.34 19.55
C ALA A 45 8.03 -1.94 20.01
N MET A 46 8.34 -0.64 20.06
CA MET A 46 9.62 -0.12 20.57
C MET A 46 9.76 -0.29 22.08
N GLU A 47 8.66 -0.18 22.83
CA GLU A 47 8.60 -0.40 24.28
C GLU A 47 8.67 -1.89 24.66
N GLY A 48 8.71 -2.80 23.68
CA GLY A 48 8.80 -4.24 23.89
C GLY A 48 7.45 -4.96 24.00
N TYR A 49 6.33 -4.24 23.91
CA TYR A 49 4.97 -4.78 23.91
C TYR A 49 4.50 -5.23 22.52
N GLY A 50 5.44 -5.46 21.59
CA GLY A 50 5.14 -5.87 20.23
C GLY A 50 4.61 -7.30 20.16
N THR A 51 3.37 -7.46 19.69
CA THR A 51 2.73 -8.76 19.46
C THR A 51 2.75 -9.12 17.98
N PRO A 52 2.56 -10.41 17.60
CA PRO A 52 2.42 -10.80 16.19
C PRO A 52 1.35 -9.98 15.44
N ARG A 53 0.25 -9.64 16.11
CA ARG A 53 -0.79 -8.78 15.55
C ARG A 53 -0.26 -7.37 15.26
N ILE A 54 0.42 -6.75 16.23
CA ILE A 54 1.01 -5.41 16.07
C ILE A 54 2.02 -5.39 14.92
N TYR A 55 2.94 -6.37 14.85
CA TYR A 55 3.93 -6.44 13.77
C TYR A 55 3.29 -6.63 12.40
N LYS A 56 2.22 -7.44 12.29
CA LYS A 56 1.47 -7.60 11.05
C LYS A 56 0.81 -6.30 10.61
N GLU A 57 0.17 -5.57 11.51
CA GLU A 57 -0.47 -4.29 11.20
C GLU A 57 0.57 -3.24 10.78
N LEU A 58 1.70 -3.15 11.49
CA LEU A 58 2.80 -2.26 11.13
C LEU A 58 3.39 -2.60 9.75
N ALA A 59 3.67 -3.87 9.50
CA ALA A 59 4.23 -4.32 8.22
C ALA A 59 3.29 -3.99 7.06
N ASN A 60 1.99 -4.26 7.21
CA ASN A 60 0.99 -3.93 6.20
C ASN A 60 0.85 -2.42 6.00
N ALA A 61 0.76 -1.64 7.08
CA ALA A 61 0.64 -0.20 6.99
C ALA A 61 1.81 0.42 6.23
N TYR A 62 3.04 0.03 6.55
CA TYR A 62 4.23 0.51 5.85
C TYR A 62 4.34 -0.03 4.42
N TYR A 63 3.86 -1.25 4.15
CA TYR A 63 3.76 -1.80 2.80
C TYR A 63 2.83 -0.96 1.92
N PHE A 64 1.64 -0.62 2.41
CA PHE A 64 0.67 0.21 1.67
C PHE A 64 1.09 1.68 1.55
N LYS A 65 1.91 2.18 2.48
CA LYS A 65 2.55 3.51 2.39
C LYS A 65 3.77 3.53 1.45
N ASN A 66 4.11 2.41 0.79
CA ASN A 66 5.32 2.24 -0.04
C ASN A 66 6.64 2.45 0.72
N GLU A 67 6.61 2.42 2.05
CA GLU A 67 7.80 2.50 2.90
C GLU A 67 8.40 1.10 3.11
N TYR A 68 8.84 0.49 2.02
CA TYR A 68 9.24 -0.93 1.99
C TYR A 68 10.38 -1.27 2.97
N LYS A 69 11.28 -0.33 3.26
CA LYS A 69 12.36 -0.52 4.25
C LYS A 69 11.80 -0.79 5.65
N LYS A 70 10.78 -0.04 6.07
CA LYS A 70 10.12 -0.25 7.36
C LYS A 70 9.22 -1.48 7.31
N ALA A 71 8.48 -1.69 6.22
CA ALA A 71 7.66 -2.89 6.04
C ALA A 71 8.49 -4.17 6.21
N LYS A 72 9.67 -4.25 5.58
CA LYS A 72 10.61 -5.37 5.71
C LYS A 72 10.98 -5.63 7.18
N LYS A 73 11.36 -4.57 7.91
CA LYS A 73 11.73 -4.67 9.33
C LYS A 73 10.61 -5.33 10.14
N TRP A 74 9.36 -4.87 9.97
CA TRP A 74 8.23 -5.38 10.73
C TRP A 74 7.79 -6.78 10.29
N PHE A 75 7.86 -7.11 8.98
CA PHE A 75 7.66 -8.47 8.50
C PHE A 75 8.65 -9.45 9.13
N GLU A 76 9.93 -9.09 9.21
CA GLU A 76 10.95 -9.95 9.83
C GLU A 76 10.74 -10.12 11.34
N GLN A 77 10.31 -9.08 12.05
CA GLN A 77 9.94 -9.20 13.47
C GLN A 77 8.73 -10.13 13.67
N LEU A 78 7.74 -10.02 12.79
CA LEU A 78 6.60 -10.94 12.78
C LEU A 78 7.06 -12.39 12.56
N PHE A 79 7.91 -12.62 11.55
CA PHE A 79 8.33 -13.98 11.17
C PHE A 79 9.25 -14.66 12.17
N LYS A 80 9.99 -13.89 12.98
CA LYS A 80 10.72 -14.40 14.14
C LYS A 80 9.81 -15.00 15.20
N LEU A 81 8.62 -14.44 15.39
CA LEU A 81 7.64 -14.94 16.36
C LEU A 81 6.75 -16.05 15.80
N GLN A 82 6.35 -15.91 14.53
CA GLN A 82 5.47 -16.87 13.87
C GLN A 82 5.83 -16.96 12.40
N LYS A 83 6.17 -18.16 11.93
CA LYS A 83 6.44 -18.41 10.51
C LYS A 83 5.24 -17.97 9.66
N PRO A 84 5.45 -17.38 8.48
CA PRO A 84 4.36 -16.93 7.63
C PRO A 84 3.51 -18.13 7.17
N LEU A 85 2.30 -18.24 7.73
CA LEU A 85 1.33 -19.28 7.36
C LEU A 85 0.51 -18.85 6.12
N ASP A 86 0.27 -17.55 5.96
CA ASP A 86 -0.57 -17.00 4.90
C ASP A 86 0.24 -16.70 3.61
N ALA A 87 -0.27 -17.18 2.48
CA ALA A 87 0.27 -16.92 1.15
C ALA A 87 0.29 -15.42 0.80
N THR A 88 -0.72 -14.66 1.23
CA THR A 88 -0.80 -13.22 1.01
C THR A 88 0.34 -12.49 1.72
N LEU A 89 0.64 -12.91 2.96
CA LEU A 89 1.71 -12.33 3.76
C LEU A 89 3.09 -12.60 3.12
N LYS A 90 3.31 -13.83 2.64
CA LYS A 90 4.53 -14.17 1.87
C LYS A 90 4.64 -13.34 0.59
N HIS A 91 3.53 -13.15 -0.14
CA HIS A 91 3.51 -12.34 -1.36
C HIS A 91 3.89 -10.88 -1.09
N ARG A 92 3.29 -10.24 -0.09
CA ARG A 92 3.60 -8.85 0.30
C ARG A 92 5.06 -8.69 0.74
N TYR A 93 5.59 -9.65 1.50
CA TYR A 93 7.00 -9.63 1.89
C TYR A 93 7.93 -9.79 0.66
N ARG A 94 7.63 -10.71 -0.25
CA ARG A 94 8.38 -10.88 -1.50
C ARG A 94 8.38 -9.59 -2.34
N GLN A 95 7.23 -8.93 -2.47
CA GLN A 95 7.12 -7.65 -3.17
C GLN A 95 7.93 -6.55 -2.48
N THR A 96 7.92 -6.52 -1.14
CA THR A 96 8.74 -5.60 -0.33
C THR A 96 10.24 -5.80 -0.63
N LEU A 97 10.71 -7.05 -0.67
CA LEU A 97 12.11 -7.35 -1.00
C LEU A 97 12.46 -6.97 -2.44
N LYS A 98 11.56 -7.25 -3.40
CA LYS A 98 11.73 -6.86 -4.80
C LYS A 98 11.84 -5.33 -4.95
N ALA A 99 10.99 -4.56 -4.28
CA ALA A 99 11.02 -3.10 -4.32
C ALA A 99 12.32 -2.52 -3.73
N LEU A 100 12.98 -3.25 -2.82
CA LEU A 100 14.27 -2.89 -2.23
C LEU A 100 15.48 -3.44 -3.01
N ASN A 101 15.26 -4.13 -4.14
CA ASN A 101 16.31 -4.86 -4.87
C ASN A 101 17.08 -5.88 -4.00
N ILE A 102 16.41 -6.47 -3.01
CA ILE A 102 17.00 -7.50 -2.15
C ILE A 102 16.69 -8.88 -2.74
N ALA A 103 17.73 -9.71 -2.84
CA ALA A 103 17.58 -11.11 -3.28
C ALA A 103 16.65 -11.87 -2.32
N HIS A 104 15.63 -12.51 -2.89
CA HIS A 104 14.55 -13.16 -2.12
C HIS A 104 14.37 -14.64 -2.45
N ALA A 105 15.09 -15.17 -3.45
CA ALA A 105 15.00 -16.56 -3.89
C ALA A 105 15.33 -17.55 -2.77
N ASN A 106 16.32 -17.22 -1.92
CA ASN A 106 16.79 -18.07 -0.82
C ASN A 106 16.37 -17.55 0.56
N ASN A 107 15.33 -16.71 0.62
CA ASN A 107 14.89 -16.15 1.89
C ASN A 107 14.19 -17.23 2.73
N GLU A 108 14.64 -17.41 3.97
CA GLU A 108 14.15 -18.41 4.92
C GLU A 108 12.64 -18.37 5.16
N TYR A 109 12.01 -17.19 5.05
CA TYR A 109 10.58 -17.00 5.27
C TYR A 109 9.73 -17.23 4.01
N LEU A 110 10.36 -17.21 2.83
CA LEU A 110 9.70 -17.42 1.54
C LEU A 110 9.85 -18.84 1.02
N ALA A 111 10.71 -19.65 1.64
CA ALA A 111 10.81 -21.08 1.36
C ALA A 111 9.42 -21.73 1.54
N VAL A 112 8.99 -22.46 0.51
CA VAL A 112 7.78 -23.27 0.60
C VAL A 112 8.12 -24.42 1.54
N VAL A 113 7.53 -24.42 2.74
CA VAL A 113 7.49 -25.63 3.55
C VAL A 113 6.68 -26.63 2.72
N LYS A 114 7.35 -27.60 2.10
CA LYS A 114 6.67 -28.80 1.63
C LYS A 114 6.10 -29.45 2.88
N LEU A 115 4.78 -29.42 3.00
CA LEU A 115 4.09 -30.26 3.97
C LEU A 115 4.09 -31.65 3.30
N ASP A 116 4.94 -32.51 3.84
CA ASP A 116 4.98 -33.94 3.49
C ASP A 116 3.74 -34.66 4.01
#